data_AF-A0A9E4KP74-F1
#
_entry.id   AF-A0A9E4KP74-F1
#
_cell.length_a   1.000
_cell.length_b   1.000
_cell.length_c   1.000
_cell.angle_alpha   90.00
_cell.angle_beta   90.00
_cell.angle_gamma   90.00
#
_symmetry.space_group_name_H-M   'P 1'
#
loop_
_entity.id
_entity.type
_entity.pdbx_description
1 polymer ?
#
loop_
_entity_poly.entity_id
_entity_poly.type
_entity_poly.pdbx_seq_one_letter_code
_entity_poly.pdbx_strand_id
1 'polypeptide(L)'
;RAMFIISRDIEQMTRRPVRDEFGDSTAAITIGAPLIEFTRRGWQNPLRSPRSELQRVAYTVSDGDLVRQFWPLLDRGPDTEPIAQVLLQGVADIEIVAHAGRGEELSARERGGAAPRIQEFRHWPAAVDADADEHPLAAIELRLDHMVYGRLERLWPVAPPGDYLLEQGRSGLPGNDDGESDDDVDPNMEPTS
;
A
#
# COMPACT_ATOMS: atom_id res chain seq x y z
N ARG A 1 4.87 -7.42 20.09
CA ARG A 1 5.83 -7.52 18.97
C ARG A 1 5.14 -7.83 17.64
N ALA A 2 4.29 -8.86 17.55
CA ALA A 2 3.55 -9.23 16.33
C ALA A 2 2.86 -8.05 15.62
N MET A 3 1.99 -7.32 16.34
CA MET A 3 1.23 -6.20 15.78
C MET A 3 2.10 -5.08 15.19
N PHE A 4 3.28 -4.83 15.77
CA PHE A 4 4.22 -3.85 15.24
C PHE A 4 4.81 -4.28 13.90
N ILE A 5 5.16 -5.56 13.76
CA ILE A 5 5.68 -6.12 12.49
C ILE A 5 4.59 -6.05 11.41
N ILE A 6 3.36 -6.46 11.73
CA ILE A 6 2.22 -6.42 10.82
C ILE A 6 1.94 -4.98 10.37
N SER A 7 1.85 -4.05 11.32
CA SER A 7 1.59 -2.64 11.02
C SER A 7 2.65 -2.08 10.08
N ARG A 8 3.93 -2.31 10.39
CA ARG A 8 5.03 -1.85 9.56
C ARG A 8 4.99 -2.41 8.15
N ASP A 9 4.66 -3.68 8.00
CA ASP A 9 4.60 -4.30 6.68
C ASP A 9 3.45 -3.72 5.85
N ILE A 10 2.26 -3.61 6.44
CA ILE A 10 1.07 -3.02 5.78
C ILE A 10 1.31 -1.55 5.40
N GLU A 11 1.91 -0.76 6.29
CA GLU A 11 2.24 0.65 6.02
C GLU A 11 3.25 0.82 4.87
N GLN A 12 4.11 -0.17 4.64
CA GLN A 12 5.13 -0.15 3.59
C GLN A 12 4.69 -0.86 2.29
N MET A 13 3.44 -1.30 2.22
CA MET A 13 2.89 -2.00 1.08
C MET A 13 2.90 -1.14 -0.20
N THR A 14 3.24 -1.76 -1.32
CA THR A 14 3.12 -1.18 -2.66
C THR A 14 1.80 -1.58 -3.29
N ARG A 15 1.12 -0.66 -3.97
CA ARG A 15 -0.18 -0.93 -4.61
C ARG A 15 -0.12 -1.30 -6.08
N ARG A 16 1.04 -1.09 -6.71
CA ARG A 16 1.19 -1.38 -8.14
C ARG A 16 1.37 -2.89 -8.31
N PRO A 17 0.67 -3.51 -9.28
CA PRO A 17 0.98 -4.86 -9.70
C PRO A 17 2.47 -4.97 -9.97
N VAL A 18 3.06 -6.08 -9.53
CA VAL A 18 4.48 -6.35 -9.71
C VAL A 18 4.62 -7.41 -10.78
N ARG A 19 5.56 -7.20 -11.70
CA ARG A 19 5.91 -8.24 -12.67
C ARG A 19 6.77 -9.28 -12.00
N ASP A 20 6.50 -10.54 -12.28
CA ASP A 20 7.34 -11.62 -11.81
C ASP A 20 8.50 -11.94 -12.76
N GLU A 21 9.26 -12.99 -12.42
CA GLU A 21 10.44 -13.47 -13.17
C GLU A 21 10.11 -13.84 -14.63
N PHE A 22 8.86 -14.19 -14.93
CA PHE A 22 8.39 -14.56 -16.27
C PHE A 22 7.78 -13.37 -17.02
N GLY A 23 7.74 -12.19 -16.37
CA GLY A 23 7.17 -10.97 -16.91
C GLY A 23 5.67 -10.83 -16.69
N ASP A 24 5.04 -11.80 -16.01
CA ASP A 24 3.61 -11.84 -15.77
C ASP A 24 3.22 -10.89 -14.63
N SER A 25 2.06 -10.25 -14.78
CA SER A 25 1.56 -9.29 -13.80
C SER A 25 0.93 -10.03 -12.61
N THR A 26 1.55 -9.94 -11.43
CA THR A 26 0.96 -10.43 -10.19
C THR A 26 0.27 -9.29 -9.44
N ALA A 27 -0.88 -9.57 -8.83
CA ALA A 27 -1.56 -8.62 -7.97
C ALA A 27 -0.63 -8.11 -6.84
N ALA A 28 -0.71 -6.81 -6.59
CA ALA A 28 0.11 -6.15 -5.57
C ALA A 28 -0.21 -6.66 -4.15
N ILE A 29 -1.48 -7.00 -3.94
CA ILE A 29 -2.05 -7.54 -2.72
C ILE A 29 -3.08 -8.62 -3.08
N THR A 30 -3.08 -9.72 -2.34
CA THR A 30 -4.12 -10.74 -2.33
C THR A 30 -4.57 -10.99 -0.89
N ILE A 31 -5.87 -11.22 -0.69
CA ILE A 31 -6.48 -11.57 0.61
C ILE A 31 -7.37 -12.79 0.39
N GLY A 32 -7.31 -13.76 1.31
CA GLY A 32 -8.13 -14.97 1.29
C GLY A 32 -7.35 -16.20 1.74
N ALA A 33 -6.50 -16.73 0.85
CA ALA A 33 -5.57 -17.82 1.17
C ALA A 33 -4.27 -17.67 0.37
N PRO A 34 -3.12 -17.31 0.99
CA PRO A 34 -2.90 -17.01 2.42
C PRO A 34 -3.78 -15.84 2.92
N LEU A 35 -3.88 -15.63 4.24
CA LEU A 35 -4.76 -14.58 4.83
C LEU A 35 -4.58 -13.24 4.13
N ILE A 36 -3.32 -12.88 3.91
CA ILE A 36 -2.94 -11.74 3.09
C ILE A 36 -1.51 -11.95 2.56
N GLU A 37 -1.29 -11.63 1.29
CA GLU A 37 0.04 -11.57 0.67
C GLU A 37 0.18 -10.27 -0.11
N PHE A 38 1.32 -9.59 0.03
CA PHE A 38 1.57 -8.35 -0.69
C PHE A 38 3.06 -8.07 -0.87
N THR A 39 3.36 -7.14 -1.77
CA THR A 39 4.72 -6.61 -1.93
C THR A 39 4.86 -5.33 -1.10
N ARG A 40 5.97 -5.20 -0.37
CA ARG A 40 6.34 -3.98 0.37
C ARG A 40 7.71 -3.46 -0.06
N ARG A 41 7.95 -2.17 0.18
CA ARG A 41 9.29 -1.58 0.05
C ARG A 41 10.18 -2.15 1.17
N GLY A 42 11.38 -2.59 0.81
CA GLY A 42 12.39 -3.10 1.72
C GLY A 42 12.98 -1.99 2.61
N TRP A 43 13.92 -2.36 3.49
CA TRP A 43 14.71 -1.34 4.21
C TRP A 43 15.61 -0.58 3.25
N GLN A 44 15.78 0.72 3.50
CA GLN A 44 16.77 1.56 2.81
C GLN A 44 18.09 0.80 2.73
N ASN A 45 18.63 0.66 1.53
CA ASN A 45 19.89 -0.02 1.23
C ASN A 45 21.03 1.02 1.34
N PRO A 46 21.68 1.21 2.50
CA PRO A 46 22.67 2.25 2.68
C PRO A 46 23.99 1.88 1.97
N LEU A 47 24.12 0.63 1.50
CA LEU A 47 25.36 0.03 1.00
C LEU A 47 25.33 -0.24 -0.52
N ARG A 48 24.26 0.14 -1.26
CA ARG A 48 24.11 -0.06 -2.72
C ARG A 48 24.47 -1.48 -3.21
N SER A 49 24.22 -2.51 -2.40
CA SER A 49 24.38 -3.91 -2.82
C SER A 49 23.22 -4.31 -3.77
N PRO A 50 23.41 -5.22 -4.76
CA PRO A 50 22.35 -5.69 -5.64
C PRO A 50 21.34 -6.57 -4.88
N ARG A 51 20.49 -5.92 -4.07
CA ARG A 51 19.31 -6.51 -3.45
C ARG A 51 18.09 -5.78 -3.99
N SER A 52 17.05 -6.52 -4.34
CA SER A 52 15.77 -5.94 -4.76
C SER A 52 15.24 -5.01 -3.68
N GLU A 53 14.80 -3.80 -4.08
CA GLU A 53 14.18 -2.81 -3.18
C GLU A 53 12.79 -3.24 -2.70
N LEU A 54 12.27 -4.37 -3.21
CA LEU A 54 10.95 -4.90 -2.94
C LEU A 54 11.03 -6.29 -2.30
N GLN A 55 10.18 -6.52 -1.31
CA GLN A 55 10.05 -7.81 -0.62
C GLN A 55 8.59 -8.27 -0.65
N ARG A 56 8.37 -9.53 -1.01
CA ARG A 56 7.07 -10.20 -0.87
C ARG A 56 6.91 -10.74 0.54
N VAL A 57 5.74 -10.54 1.13
CA VAL A 57 5.38 -11.01 2.48
C VAL A 57 4.00 -11.65 2.42
N ALA A 58 3.83 -12.77 3.11
CA ALA A 58 2.56 -13.44 3.30
C ALA A 58 2.31 -13.72 4.78
N TYR A 59 1.05 -13.72 5.18
CA TYR A 59 0.62 -14.11 6.53
C TYR A 59 -0.32 -15.30 6.43
N THR A 60 -0.05 -16.33 7.23
CA THR A 60 -0.85 -17.55 7.30
C THR A 60 -1.04 -17.97 8.74
N VAL A 61 -2.01 -18.86 8.99
CA VAL A 61 -2.15 -19.55 10.28
C VAL A 61 -1.79 -21.02 10.08
N SER A 62 -0.94 -21.53 10.96
CA SER A 62 -0.65 -22.97 11.04
C SER A 62 -0.70 -23.38 12.50
N ASP A 63 -1.47 -24.41 12.83
CA ASP A 63 -1.56 -24.99 14.17
C ASP A 63 -1.85 -23.97 15.30
N GLY A 64 -2.65 -22.93 15.00
CA GLY A 64 -2.97 -21.86 15.96
C GLY A 64 -1.89 -20.78 16.11
N ASP A 65 -0.84 -20.82 15.28
CA ASP A 65 0.21 -19.83 15.23
C ASP A 65 0.04 -18.92 14.00
N LEU A 66 0.07 -17.60 14.21
CA LEU A 66 0.20 -16.62 13.14
C LEU A 66 1.64 -16.62 12.65
N VAL A 67 1.84 -17.04 11.41
CA VAL A 67 3.13 -17.14 10.74
C VAL A 67 3.25 -16.06 9.68
N ARG A 68 4.38 -15.34 9.71
CA ARG A 68 4.81 -14.44 8.66
C ARG A 68 5.83 -15.15 7.79
N GLN A 69 5.55 -15.23 6.49
CA GLN A 69 6.47 -15.71 5.47
C GLN A 69 7.00 -14.52 4.68
N PHE A 70 8.29 -14.55 4.33
CA PHE A 70 8.87 -13.52 3.48
C PHE A 70 9.97 -14.08 2.59
N TRP A 71 10.06 -13.51 1.38
CA TRP A 71 11.04 -13.91 0.39
C TRP A 71 12.21 -12.92 0.38
N PRO A 72 13.47 -13.39 0.56
CA PRO A 72 14.64 -12.51 0.57
C PRO A 72 15.09 -12.04 -0.82
N LEU A 73 14.68 -12.75 -1.88
CA LEU A 73 14.95 -12.42 -3.29
C LEU A 73 13.61 -12.36 -4.03
N LEU A 74 13.39 -11.30 -4.81
CA LEU A 74 12.22 -11.19 -5.70
C LEU A 74 12.43 -11.96 -7.00
N ASP A 75 13.71 -12.20 -7.38
CA ASP A 75 14.09 -13.10 -8.46
C ASP A 75 13.75 -14.52 -8.02
N ARG A 76 12.51 -14.87 -8.32
CA ARG A 76 11.98 -16.20 -8.17
C ARG A 76 12.94 -17.14 -8.94
N GLY A 77 13.34 -18.21 -8.28
CA GLY A 77 13.60 -19.46 -8.95
C GLY A 77 12.59 -20.44 -8.34
N PRO A 78 12.18 -21.48 -9.07
CA PRO A 78 11.08 -22.37 -8.67
C PRO A 78 11.23 -23.04 -7.29
N ASP A 79 12.42 -23.00 -6.68
CA ASP A 79 12.75 -23.66 -5.40
C ASP A 79 13.08 -22.69 -4.24
N THR A 80 12.77 -21.39 -4.33
CA THR A 80 13.06 -20.46 -3.22
C THR A 80 11.99 -20.54 -2.12
N GLU A 81 12.30 -21.29 -1.07
CA GLU A 81 11.44 -21.41 0.11
C GLU A 81 11.36 -20.07 0.89
N PRO A 82 10.16 -19.59 1.27
CA PRO A 82 10.04 -18.44 2.17
C PRO A 82 10.70 -18.69 3.51
N ILE A 83 11.20 -17.62 4.11
CA ILE A 83 11.58 -17.65 5.52
C ILE A 83 10.31 -17.49 6.36
N ALA A 84 9.97 -18.52 7.12
CA ALA A 84 8.84 -18.52 8.05
C ALA A 84 9.25 -17.99 9.43
N GLN A 85 8.42 -17.12 10.00
CA GLN A 85 8.59 -16.55 11.32
C GLN A 85 7.26 -16.58 12.08
N VAL A 86 7.20 -17.34 13.17
CA VAL A 86 6.07 -17.30 14.10
C VAL A 86 6.02 -15.92 14.77
N LEU A 87 4.90 -15.21 14.64
CA LEU A 87 4.71 -13.89 15.21
C LEU A 87 3.92 -13.92 16.52
N LEU A 88 2.87 -14.74 16.55
CA LEU A 88 1.94 -14.82 17.67
C LEU A 88 1.40 -16.24 17.74
N GLN A 89 1.45 -16.85 18.92
CA GLN A 89 0.88 -18.17 19.17
C GLN A 89 -0.47 -18.03 19.85
N GLY A 90 -1.33 -19.04 19.71
CA GLY A 90 -2.61 -19.06 20.40
C GLY A 90 -3.70 -18.20 19.75
N VAL A 91 -3.64 -18.10 18.43
CA VAL A 91 -4.70 -17.54 17.59
C VAL A 91 -5.83 -18.56 17.49
N ALA A 92 -7.00 -18.19 17.98
CA ALA A 92 -8.22 -19.00 17.89
C ALA A 92 -8.96 -18.75 16.58
N ASP A 93 -9.03 -17.50 16.15
CA ASP A 93 -9.58 -17.09 14.86
C ASP A 93 -8.88 -15.83 14.35
N ILE A 94 -8.79 -15.65 13.04
CA ILE A 94 -8.24 -14.45 12.43
C ILE A 94 -8.84 -14.22 11.04
N GLU A 95 -9.14 -12.96 10.76
CA GLU A 95 -9.66 -12.51 9.49
C GLU A 95 -8.92 -11.25 9.04
N ILE A 96 -8.67 -11.14 7.74
CA ILE A 96 -8.25 -9.91 7.08
C ILE A 96 -9.39 -9.43 6.18
N VAL A 97 -9.77 -8.17 6.32
CA VAL A 97 -10.83 -7.53 5.54
C VAL A 97 -10.27 -6.35 4.79
N ALA A 98 -10.45 -6.34 3.47
CA ALA A 98 -10.22 -5.17 2.64
C ALA A 98 -11.44 -4.25 2.69
N HIS A 99 -11.18 -2.96 2.93
CA HIS A 99 -12.17 -1.90 2.82
C HIS A 99 -11.90 -1.13 1.55
N ALA A 100 -12.79 -1.18 0.57
CA ALA A 100 -12.61 -0.50 -0.72
C ALA A 100 -13.81 0.37 -1.09
N GLY A 101 -13.52 1.51 -1.71
CA GLY A 101 -14.52 2.41 -2.27
C GLY A 101 -14.83 2.12 -3.73
N ARG A 102 -15.62 2.99 -4.37
CA ARG A 102 -15.72 3.07 -5.84
C ARG A 102 -14.94 4.27 -6.35
N GLY A 103 -14.11 4.09 -7.38
CA GLY A 103 -13.26 5.15 -7.93
C GLY A 103 -14.02 6.41 -8.37
N GLU A 104 -15.19 6.22 -8.99
CA GLU A 104 -16.08 7.31 -9.39
C GLU A 104 -16.51 8.18 -8.20
N GLU A 105 -16.84 7.55 -7.07
CA GLU A 105 -17.33 8.25 -5.87
C GLU A 105 -16.19 9.01 -5.17
N LEU A 106 -14.98 8.47 -5.16
CA LEU A 106 -13.78 9.17 -4.66
C LEU A 106 -13.46 10.39 -5.52
N SER A 107 -13.49 10.23 -6.84
CA SER A 107 -13.29 11.33 -7.78
C SER A 107 -14.37 12.42 -7.64
N ALA A 108 -15.62 12.02 -7.39
CA ALA A 108 -16.71 12.96 -7.14
C ALA A 108 -16.52 13.74 -5.84
N ARG A 109 -15.97 13.12 -4.79
CA ARG A 109 -15.71 13.77 -3.51
C ARG A 109 -14.68 14.90 -3.61
N GLU A 110 -13.63 14.72 -4.40
CA GLU A 110 -12.66 15.79 -4.68
C GLU A 110 -13.32 17.03 -5.32
N ARG A 111 -14.46 16.84 -5.99
CA ARG A 111 -15.30 17.89 -6.57
C ARG A 111 -16.45 18.34 -5.67
N GLY A 112 -16.40 18.05 -4.37
CA GLY A 112 -17.44 18.42 -3.39
C GLY A 112 -18.65 17.48 -3.34
N GLY A 113 -18.56 16.31 -3.96
CA GLY A 113 -19.58 15.27 -3.93
C GLY A 113 -19.70 14.57 -2.56
N ALA A 114 -20.68 13.66 -2.47
CA ALA A 114 -20.94 12.86 -1.27
C ALA A 114 -19.72 12.02 -0.86
N ALA A 115 -19.68 11.61 0.42
CA ALA A 115 -18.70 10.65 0.90
C ALA A 115 -18.81 9.32 0.13
N PRO A 116 -17.69 8.71 -0.30
CA PRO A 116 -17.72 7.42 -0.99
C PRO A 116 -18.24 6.35 -0.03
N ARG A 117 -19.04 5.43 -0.56
CA ARG A 117 -19.42 4.22 0.16
C ARG A 117 -18.23 3.27 0.20
N ILE A 118 -17.88 2.85 1.41
CA ILE A 118 -16.84 1.85 1.65
C ILE A 118 -17.53 0.50 1.84
N GLN A 119 -17.02 -0.52 1.16
CA GLN A 119 -17.49 -1.91 1.24
C GLN A 119 -16.38 -2.82 1.78
N GLU A 120 -16.78 -3.85 2.51
CA GLU A 120 -15.90 -4.88 3.05
C GLU A 120 -15.76 -6.07 2.10
N PHE A 121 -14.54 -6.55 1.94
CA PHE A 121 -14.20 -7.71 1.13
C PHE A 121 -13.29 -8.66 1.93
N ARG A 122 -13.72 -9.92 2.08
CA ARG A 122 -12.92 -11.01 2.68
C ARG A 122 -11.95 -11.65 1.69
N HIS A 123 -12.11 -11.34 0.41
CA HIS A 123 -11.23 -11.77 -0.67
C HIS A 123 -10.85 -10.54 -1.48
N TRP A 124 -9.57 -10.45 -1.81
CA TRP A 124 -9.05 -9.36 -2.62
C TRP A 124 -8.01 -9.90 -3.61
N PRO A 125 -7.96 -9.42 -4.86
CA PRO A 125 -8.92 -8.52 -5.51
C PRO A 125 -10.36 -9.06 -5.54
N ALA A 126 -11.36 -8.18 -5.62
CA ALA A 126 -12.77 -8.59 -5.62
C ALA A 126 -13.18 -9.38 -6.88
N ALA A 127 -12.45 -9.19 -7.99
CA ALA A 127 -12.53 -10.00 -9.21
C ALA A 127 -11.12 -10.15 -9.80
N VAL A 128 -10.90 -11.23 -10.56
CA VAL A 128 -9.59 -11.58 -11.15
C VAL A 128 -9.03 -10.44 -12.02
N ASP A 129 -9.91 -9.73 -12.72
CA ASP A 129 -9.57 -8.60 -13.61
C ASP A 129 -10.07 -7.26 -13.06
N ALA A 130 -10.33 -7.15 -11.75
CA ALA A 130 -10.78 -5.90 -11.14
C ALA A 130 -9.70 -4.82 -11.33
N ASP A 131 -10.05 -3.72 -11.97
CA ASP A 131 -9.18 -2.57 -12.07
C ASP A 131 -9.00 -1.95 -10.67
N ALA A 132 -7.75 -1.67 -10.30
CA ALA A 132 -7.42 -1.04 -9.03
C ALA A 132 -8.07 0.35 -8.90
N ASP A 133 -8.36 1.00 -10.04
CA ASP A 133 -9.05 2.29 -10.08
C ASP A 133 -10.58 2.16 -9.95
N GLU A 134 -11.16 1.01 -10.31
CA GLU A 134 -12.59 0.75 -10.13
C GLU A 134 -12.93 0.60 -8.63
N HIS A 135 -12.09 -0.16 -7.93
CA HIS A 135 -12.20 -0.42 -6.50
C HIS A 135 -10.91 -0.05 -5.76
N PRO A 136 -10.66 1.24 -5.50
CA PRO A 136 -9.48 1.65 -4.75
C PRO A 136 -9.57 1.16 -3.31
N LEU A 137 -8.56 0.39 -2.91
CA LEU A 137 -8.38 -0.06 -1.54
C LEU A 137 -8.17 1.16 -0.62
N ALA A 138 -9.04 1.31 0.36
CA ALA A 138 -9.08 2.42 1.30
C ALA A 138 -8.49 2.04 2.67
N ALA A 139 -8.66 0.80 3.13
CA ALA A 139 -8.06 0.30 4.35
C ALA A 139 -7.95 -1.23 4.37
N ILE A 140 -7.10 -1.74 5.26
CA ILE A 140 -7.01 -3.16 5.62
C ILE A 140 -7.35 -3.27 7.10
N GLU A 141 -8.23 -4.20 7.44
CA GLU A 141 -8.58 -4.52 8.81
C GLU A 141 -8.12 -5.93 9.17
N LEU A 142 -7.56 -6.10 10.35
CA LEU A 142 -7.29 -7.38 10.99
C LEU A 142 -8.24 -7.53 12.18
N ARG A 143 -8.96 -8.64 12.20
CA ARG A 143 -9.81 -9.09 13.32
C ARG A 143 -9.20 -10.40 13.82
N LEU A 144 -8.83 -10.47 15.10
CA LEU A 144 -8.12 -11.62 15.65
C LEU A 144 -8.68 -11.96 17.02
N ASP A 145 -9.09 -13.22 17.21
CA ASP A 145 -9.44 -13.77 18.51
C ASP A 145 -8.26 -14.56 19.07
N HIS A 146 -7.76 -14.14 20.22
CA HIS A 146 -6.62 -14.77 20.89
C HIS A 146 -7.06 -15.46 22.17
N MET A 147 -6.57 -16.67 22.42
CA MET A 147 -6.98 -17.50 23.57
C MET A 147 -6.79 -16.80 24.93
N VAL A 148 -5.77 -15.94 25.06
CA VAL A 148 -5.43 -15.23 26.32
C VAL A 148 -5.87 -13.77 26.32
N TYR A 149 -5.87 -13.11 25.16
CA TYR A 149 -6.05 -11.65 25.08
C TYR A 149 -7.46 -11.24 24.64
N GLY A 150 -8.28 -12.21 24.23
CA GLY A 150 -9.59 -11.95 23.65
C GLY A 150 -9.48 -11.38 22.24
N ARG A 151 -10.49 -10.59 21.87
CA ARG A 151 -10.63 -10.02 20.53
C ARG A 151 -9.77 -8.78 20.34
N LEU A 152 -9.00 -8.75 19.26
CA LEU A 152 -8.21 -7.62 18.81
C LEU A 152 -8.65 -7.20 17.41
N GLU A 153 -8.88 -5.91 17.23
CA GLU A 153 -9.21 -5.31 15.94
C GLU A 153 -8.22 -4.19 15.62
N ARG A 154 -7.68 -4.19 14.40
CA ARG A 154 -6.76 -3.16 13.92
C ARG A 154 -7.13 -2.78 12.49
N LEU A 155 -7.28 -1.48 12.26
CA LEU A 155 -7.54 -0.90 10.95
C LEU A 155 -6.33 -0.06 10.52
N TRP A 156 -5.80 -0.33 9.34
CA TRP A 156 -4.73 0.45 8.71
C TRP A 156 -5.27 1.15 7.45
N PRO A 157 -5.27 2.50 7.41
CA PRO A 157 -5.66 3.21 6.21
C PRO A 157 -4.63 2.98 5.10
N VAL A 158 -5.15 2.84 3.88
CA VAL A 158 -4.41 2.66 2.65
C VAL A 158 -4.73 3.90 1.81
N ALA A 159 -4.04 5.03 2.07
CA ALA A 159 -4.24 6.35 1.45
C ALA A 159 -4.48 6.32 -0.09
N PRO A 160 -5.64 6.73 -0.63
CA PRO A 160 -6.04 6.44 -2.01
C PRO A 160 -4.99 6.84 -3.08
N PRO A 161 -5.02 6.25 -4.29
CA PRO A 161 -4.02 6.47 -5.36
C PRO A 161 -3.72 7.94 -5.73
N GLY A 162 -4.50 8.93 -5.29
CA GLY A 162 -4.26 10.37 -5.51
C GLY A 162 -3.48 11.11 -4.42
N ASP A 163 -3.38 10.59 -3.19
CA ASP A 163 -2.75 11.31 -2.06
C ASP A 163 -1.22 11.37 -2.16
N TYR A 164 -0.61 10.54 -3.01
CA TYR A 164 0.85 10.46 -3.15
C TYR A 164 1.50 11.66 -3.84
N LEU A 165 0.75 12.51 -4.53
CA LEU A 165 1.26 13.77 -5.09
C LEU A 165 1.39 14.87 -4.03
N LEU A 166 0.70 14.77 -2.89
CA LEU A 166 0.79 15.75 -1.81
C LEU A 166 1.93 15.43 -0.83
N GLU A 167 2.29 14.16 -0.65
CA GLU A 167 3.38 13.79 0.27
C GLU A 167 4.78 14.07 -0.30
N GLN A 168 4.97 13.99 -1.63
CA GLN A 168 6.26 14.33 -2.26
C GLN A 168 6.48 15.86 -2.44
N GLY A 169 5.44 16.68 -2.20
CA GLY A 169 5.51 18.14 -2.30
C GLY A 169 5.68 18.89 -0.97
N ARG A 170 5.67 18.20 0.18
CA ARG A 170 5.72 18.86 1.51
C ARG A 170 7.11 18.99 2.13
N SER A 171 8.18 18.61 1.43
CA SER A 171 9.54 19.00 1.80
C SER A 171 9.86 20.40 1.25
N GLY A 172 9.18 21.42 1.78
CA GLY A 172 9.58 22.81 1.62
C GLY A 172 10.54 23.21 2.74
N LEU A 173 11.77 23.57 2.40
CA LEU A 173 12.57 24.51 3.21
C LEU A 173 12.17 25.94 2.83
N PRO A 174 12.10 26.89 3.78
CA PRO A 174 11.73 28.27 3.49
C PRO A 174 12.96 29.13 3.13
N GLY A 175 12.74 30.09 2.21
CA GLY A 175 13.45 31.38 2.16
C GLY A 175 14.74 31.43 1.36
N ASN A 176 14.70 32.11 0.21
CA ASN A 176 15.45 33.35 0.06
C ASN A 176 14.67 34.30 -0.83
N ASP A 177 14.29 35.41 -0.19
CA ASP A 177 13.73 36.63 -0.76
C ASP A 177 14.91 37.52 -1.08
N ASP A 178 15.19 37.68 -2.37
CA ASP A 178 16.16 38.64 -2.89
C ASP A 178 15.41 39.40 -3.98
N GLY A 179 14.73 40.47 -3.56
CA GLY A 179 14.02 41.35 -4.47
C GLY A 179 14.95 42.03 -5.47
N GLU A 180 14.49 42.13 -6.70
CA GLU A 180 14.90 43.20 -7.60
C GLU A 180 13.67 43.59 -8.43
N SER A 181 13.05 44.68 -8.00
CA SER A 181 12.14 45.49 -8.79
C SER A 181 12.92 46.15 -9.91
N ASP A 182 12.45 46.04 -11.15
CA ASP A 182 12.50 47.16 -12.07
C ASP A 182 11.15 47.25 -12.79
N ASP A 183 10.48 48.35 -12.48
CA ASP A 183 9.41 48.93 -13.26
C ASP A 183 9.89 49.14 -14.71
N ASP A 184 9.07 48.78 -15.69
CA ASP A 184 8.72 49.76 -16.72
C ASP A 184 7.49 49.33 -17.51
N VAL A 185 6.63 50.32 -17.71
CA VAL A 185 5.26 50.27 -18.20
C VAL A 185 5.24 50.41 -19.74
N ASP A 186 4.34 49.64 -20.36
CA ASP A 186 3.70 49.72 -21.71
C ASP A 186 3.40 51.20 -22.15
N PRO A 187 2.98 51.59 -23.39
CA PRO A 187 2.67 50.85 -24.63
C PRO A 187 3.11 51.53 -25.96
N ASN A 188 2.79 50.87 -27.08
CA ASN A 188 2.11 51.43 -28.26
C ASN A 188 2.83 51.39 -29.64
N MET A 189 2.05 50.90 -30.62
CA MET A 189 2.00 51.16 -32.06
C MET A 189 2.97 50.46 -33.04
N GLU A 190 2.36 49.58 -33.84
CA GLU A 190 2.77 49.27 -35.21
C GLU A 190 2.90 50.54 -36.07
N PRO A 191 3.62 50.43 -37.20
CA PRO A 191 2.92 50.81 -38.42
C PRO A 191 3.13 49.86 -39.60
N THR A 192 2.05 49.78 -40.38
CA THR A 192 1.93 49.32 -41.76
C THR A 192 3.02 49.85 -42.69
N SER A 193 3.53 48.99 -43.58
CA SER A 193 3.51 49.13 -45.06
C SER A 193 4.07 47.88 -45.73
#